data_AF-A0A7K1A410-F1
#
_entry.id   AF-A0A7K1A410-F1
#
_cell.length_a   1.000
_cell.length_b   1.000
_cell.length_c   1.000
_cell.angle_alpha   90.00
_cell.angle_beta   90.00
_cell.angle_gamma   90.00
#
_symmetry.space_group_name_H-M   'P 1'
#
loop_
_entity.id
_entity.type
_entity.pdbx_description
1 polymer ?
#
loop_
_entity_poly.entity_id
_entity_poly.type
_entity_poly.pdbx_seq_one_letter_code
_entity_poly.pdbx_strand_id
1 'polypeptide(L)'
;MTGFLRDGCCTTGPEDIGLHTICAVMTPEFLEHQRSIGNDLITPMPQYRFPGLVPGDRWCVTARNWAIAFNDGCAAPVVLASTNQKTLEVIPLEWLQQLAIDVPPDLSSLLDPD
;
A
#
# COMPACT_ATOMS: atom_id res chain seq x y z
N MET A 1 5.90 4.07 12.27
CA MET A 1 6.73 2.88 11.95
C MET A 1 5.82 1.82 11.36
N THR A 2 6.10 1.38 10.14
CA THR A 2 5.27 0.45 9.33
C THR A 2 5.98 -0.89 9.12
N GLY A 3 5.44 -1.76 8.27
CA GLY A 3 6.01 -3.05 7.90
C GLY A 3 5.56 -4.19 8.81
N PHE A 4 5.46 -5.41 8.26
CA PHE A 4 5.14 -6.61 9.06
C PHE A 4 6.16 -6.80 10.19
N LEU A 5 7.45 -6.66 9.87
CA LEU A 5 8.56 -6.76 10.82
C LEU A 5 8.75 -5.51 11.69
N ARG A 6 7.94 -4.47 11.50
CA ARG A 6 8.03 -3.17 12.19
C ARG A 6 9.42 -2.52 12.06
N ASP A 7 10.05 -2.67 10.90
CA ASP A 7 11.35 -2.08 10.54
C ASP A 7 11.22 -0.80 9.70
N GLY A 8 10.00 -0.38 9.36
CA GLY A 8 9.74 0.76 8.49
C GLY A 8 9.73 0.44 7.00
N CYS A 9 9.96 -0.83 6.63
CA CYS A 9 10.01 -1.29 5.24
C CYS A 9 8.88 -2.29 4.98
N CYS A 10 8.45 -2.44 3.72
CA CYS A 10 7.50 -3.48 3.34
C CYS A 10 8.19 -4.84 3.13
N THR A 11 9.16 -5.14 4.00
CA THR A 11 9.86 -6.43 4.07
C THR A 11 8.89 -7.50 4.58
N THR A 12 8.96 -8.69 3.98
CA THR A 12 8.06 -9.80 4.30
C THR A 12 8.86 -11.11 4.50
N GLY A 13 8.22 -12.11 5.08
CA GLY A 13 8.78 -13.44 5.36
C GLY A 13 7.70 -14.52 5.34
N PRO A 14 8.06 -15.80 5.54
CA PRO A 14 7.09 -16.91 5.48
C PRO A 14 5.90 -16.81 6.44
N GLU A 15 6.05 -16.07 7.55
CA GLU A 15 4.98 -15.87 8.54
C GLU A 15 3.98 -14.78 8.15
N ASP A 16 4.31 -13.92 7.19
CA ASP A 16 3.45 -12.84 6.73
C ASP A 16 2.49 -13.33 5.65
N ILE A 17 1.52 -14.14 6.07
CA ILE A 17 0.49 -14.72 5.18
C ILE A 17 -0.34 -13.63 4.50
N GLY A 18 -0.46 -12.45 5.12
CA GLY A 18 -1.16 -11.30 4.56
C GLY A 18 -0.40 -10.60 3.44
N LEU A 19 0.91 -10.86 3.28
CA LEU A 19 1.79 -10.17 2.33
C LEU A 19 1.70 -8.65 2.49
N HIS A 20 2.18 -8.10 3.62
CA HIS A 20 2.27 -6.65 3.85
C HIS A 20 3.40 -6.02 3.02
N THR A 21 3.29 -6.15 1.69
CA THR A 21 4.36 -5.90 0.73
C THR A 21 4.16 -4.65 -0.10
N ILE A 22 2.99 -3.99 -0.03
CA ILE A 22 2.70 -2.77 -0.79
C ILE A 22 2.84 -1.55 0.10
N CYS A 23 3.73 -0.62 -0.26
CA CYS A 23 3.79 0.70 0.36
C CYS A 23 2.72 1.59 -0.27
N ALA A 24 1.59 1.74 0.40
CA ALA A 24 0.47 2.55 -0.05
C ALA A 24 0.39 3.87 0.71
N VAL A 25 -0.10 4.92 0.05
CA VAL A 25 -0.47 6.20 0.68
C VAL A 25 -1.96 6.21 0.96
N MET A 26 -2.34 6.31 2.23
CA MET A 26 -3.73 6.19 2.64
C MET A 26 -4.56 7.34 2.07
N THR A 27 -5.74 7.02 1.52
CA THR A 27 -6.77 7.98 1.13
C THR A 27 -8.02 7.76 2.00
N PRO A 28 -8.91 8.76 2.13
CA PRO A 28 -10.19 8.57 2.82
C PRO A 28 -10.98 7.37 2.25
N GLU A 29 -11.03 7.27 0.92
CA GLU A 29 -11.79 6.24 0.19
C GLU A 29 -11.21 4.85 0.44
N PHE A 30 -9.87 4.72 0.39
CA PHE A 30 -9.22 3.45 0.69
C PHE A 30 -9.45 3.04 2.14
N LEU A 31 -9.29 3.95 3.11
CA LEU A 31 -9.49 3.63 4.54
C LEU A 31 -10.95 3.20 4.83
N GLU A 32 -11.93 3.89 4.25
CA GLU A 32 -13.34 3.51 4.37
C GLU A 32 -13.62 2.16 3.72
N HIS A 33 -13.08 1.93 2.52
CA HIS A 33 -13.17 0.65 1.83
C HIS A 33 -12.54 -0.49 2.64
N GLN A 34 -11.33 -0.29 3.17
CA GLN A 34 -10.66 -1.31 3.98
C GLN A 34 -11.51 -1.69 5.20
N ARG A 35 -12.10 -0.69 5.87
CA ARG A 35 -13.04 -0.93 6.98
C ARG A 35 -14.28 -1.72 6.51
N SER A 36 -14.84 -1.41 5.34
CA SER A 36 -16.05 -2.08 4.83
C SER A 36 -15.82 -3.56 4.51
N ILE A 37 -14.59 -3.93 4.13
CA ILE A 37 -14.18 -5.33 3.90
C ILE A 37 -13.60 -6.02 5.16
N GLY A 38 -13.75 -5.41 6.34
CA GLY A 38 -13.34 -5.98 7.63
C GLY A 38 -11.87 -5.76 8.00
N ASN A 39 -11.15 -4.90 7.29
CA ASN A 39 -9.78 -4.50 7.58
C ASN A 39 -9.74 -3.08 8.17
N ASP A 40 -10.02 -2.95 9.46
CA ASP A 40 -10.00 -1.65 10.13
C ASP A 40 -8.56 -1.12 10.31
N LEU A 41 -8.20 -0.19 9.43
CA LEU A 41 -6.91 0.53 9.48
C LEU A 41 -7.00 1.88 10.20
N ILE A 42 -8.16 2.25 10.74
CA ILE A 42 -8.39 3.57 11.35
C ILE A 42 -8.28 3.48 12.87
N THR A 43 -8.85 2.45 13.49
CA THR A 43 -8.86 2.30 14.95
C THR A 43 -7.45 2.01 15.49
N PRO A 44 -6.91 2.82 16.41
CA PRO A 44 -5.63 2.53 17.05
C PRO A 44 -5.67 1.22 17.84
N MET A 45 -4.63 0.41 17.71
CA MET A 45 -4.45 -0.84 18.47
C MET A 45 -3.08 -0.82 19.18
N PRO A 46 -2.97 -0.17 20.36
CA PRO A 46 -1.71 0.01 21.08
C PRO A 46 -0.98 -1.31 21.38
N GLN A 47 -1.72 -2.39 21.65
CA GLN A 47 -1.19 -3.73 21.90
C GLN A 47 -0.39 -4.29 20.71
N TYR A 48 -0.66 -3.82 19.49
CA TYR A 48 0.06 -4.19 18.26
C TYR A 48 1.00 -3.08 17.76
N ARG A 49 1.21 -2.05 18.58
CA ARG A 49 1.94 -0.82 18.21
C ARG A 49 1.40 -0.20 16.91
N PHE A 50 0.09 -0.30 16.72
CA PHE A 50 -0.59 0.24 15.56
C PHE A 50 -1.29 1.54 15.94
N PRO A 51 -0.92 2.69 15.35
CA PRO A 51 -1.44 3.99 15.78
C PRO A 51 -2.84 4.30 15.25
N GLY A 52 -3.37 3.50 14.33
CA GLY A 52 -4.46 3.93 13.45
C GLY A 52 -3.93 4.87 12.37
N LEU A 53 -4.47 4.77 11.16
CA LEU A 53 -4.00 5.52 10.00
C LEU A 53 -4.96 6.64 9.62
N VAL A 54 -4.40 7.72 9.09
CA VAL A 54 -5.14 8.84 8.52
C VAL A 54 -4.71 9.08 7.06
N PRO A 55 -5.50 9.82 6.26
CA PRO A 55 -5.11 10.17 4.91
C PRO A 55 -3.72 10.81 4.84
N GLY A 56 -2.91 10.40 3.86
CA GLY A 56 -1.53 10.83 3.66
C GLY A 56 -0.49 9.94 4.35
N ASP A 57 -0.87 9.09 5.30
CA ASP A 57 0.05 8.13 5.91
C ASP A 57 0.59 7.14 4.87
N ARG A 58 1.88 6.82 4.95
CA ARG A 58 2.48 5.70 4.22
C ARG A 58 2.45 4.45 5.08
N TRP A 59 1.86 3.39 4.56
CA TRP A 59 1.75 2.13 5.28
C TRP A 59 1.94 0.91 4.38
N CYS A 60 2.50 -0.16 4.95
CA CYS A 60 2.65 -1.43 4.29
C CYS A 60 1.35 -2.21 4.45
N VAL A 61 0.55 -2.25 3.39
CA VAL A 61 -0.75 -2.92 3.37
C VAL A 61 -0.62 -4.31 2.76
N THR A 62 -1.58 -5.17 3.08
CA THR A 62 -1.65 -6.51 2.52
C THR A 62 -1.92 -6.43 1.01
N ALA A 63 -1.13 -7.15 0.21
CA ALA A 63 -1.31 -7.21 -1.23
C ALA A 63 -2.73 -7.68 -1.60
N ARG A 64 -3.26 -8.65 -0.85
CA ARG A 64 -4.62 -9.16 -1.05
C ARG A 64 -5.69 -8.08 -0.89
N ASN A 65 -5.66 -7.28 0.18
CA ASN A 65 -6.71 -6.30 0.41
C ASN A 65 -6.56 -5.06 -0.48
N TRP A 66 -5.34 -4.74 -0.91
CA TRP A 66 -5.12 -3.74 -1.94
C TRP A 66 -5.70 -4.20 -3.29
N ALA A 67 -5.53 -5.48 -3.68
CA ALA A 67 -6.12 -6.02 -4.91
C ALA A 67 -7.65 -5.98 -4.91
N ILE A 68 -8.28 -6.27 -3.76
CA ILE A 68 -9.74 -6.12 -3.60
C ILE A 68 -10.14 -4.66 -3.86
N ALA A 69 -9.48 -3.71 -3.17
CA ALA A 69 -9.75 -2.30 -3.36
C ALA A 69 -9.50 -1.83 -4.80
N PHE A 70 -8.52 -2.38 -5.50
CA PHE A 70 -8.25 -2.05 -6.91
C PHE A 70 -9.41 -2.45 -7.80
N ASN A 71 -9.91 -3.68 -7.65
CA ASN A 71 -11.08 -4.16 -8.40
C ASN A 71 -12.35 -3.36 -8.09
N ASP A 72 -12.48 -2.88 -6.85
CA ASP A 72 -13.62 -2.08 -6.40
C ASP A 72 -13.45 -0.58 -6.70
N GLY A 73 -12.37 -0.17 -7.37
CA GLY A 73 -12.12 1.22 -7.77
C GLY A 73 -11.73 2.16 -6.61
N CYS A 74 -11.28 1.60 -5.48
CA CYS A 74 -10.93 2.32 -4.24
C CYS A 74 -9.47 2.11 -3.81
N ALA A 75 -8.60 1.56 -4.67
CA ALA A 75 -7.20 1.32 -4.30
C ALA A 75 -6.44 2.62 -3.97
N ALA A 76 -5.59 2.52 -2.95
CA ALA A 76 -4.70 3.61 -2.56
C ALA A 76 -3.52 3.76 -3.54
N PRO A 77 -3.01 4.99 -3.75
CA PRO A 77 -1.75 5.23 -4.46
C PRO A 77 -0.58 4.44 -3.89
N VAL A 78 0.36 4.04 -4.74
CA VAL A 78 1.48 3.14 -4.41
C VAL A 78 2.82 3.85 -4.61
N VAL A 79 3.73 3.64 -3.66
CA VAL A 79 5.15 3.98 -3.81
C VAL A 79 5.89 2.70 -4.26
N LEU A 80 6.08 2.53 -5.56
CA LEU A 80 6.71 1.36 -6.18
C LEU A 80 8.13 1.15 -5.64
N ALA A 81 8.90 2.23 -5.48
CA ALA A 81 10.27 2.15 -4.97
C ALA A 81 10.35 1.62 -3.53
N SER A 82 9.23 1.63 -2.80
CA SER A 82 9.10 1.11 -1.43
C SER A 82 8.21 -0.14 -1.33
N THR A 83 7.81 -0.72 -2.47
CA THR A 83 6.96 -1.91 -2.56
C THR A 83 7.82 -3.14 -2.83
N ASN A 84 7.60 -4.21 -2.06
CA ASN A 84 8.38 -5.43 -2.19
C ASN A 84 7.96 -6.22 -3.42
N GLN A 85 8.96 -6.72 -4.17
CA GLN A 85 8.77 -7.47 -5.42
C GLN A 85 7.88 -8.71 -5.27
N LYS A 86 7.80 -9.32 -4.08
CA LYS A 86 6.88 -10.44 -3.81
C LYS A 86 5.41 -10.11 -4.05
N THR A 87 5.03 -8.83 -4.04
CA THR A 87 3.70 -8.38 -4.46
C THR A 87 3.34 -8.92 -5.86
N LEU A 88 4.33 -9.07 -6.74
CA LEU A 88 4.13 -9.54 -8.11
C LEU A 88 3.72 -11.02 -8.21
N GLU A 89 3.79 -11.78 -7.12
CA GLU A 89 3.24 -13.15 -7.08
C GLU A 89 1.70 -13.14 -7.05
N VAL A 90 1.08 -12.01 -6.70
CA VAL A 90 -0.39 -11.89 -6.55
C VAL A 90 -1.02 -10.74 -7.32
N ILE A 91 -0.27 -9.68 -7.64
CA ILE A 91 -0.76 -8.50 -8.38
C ILE A 91 0.18 -8.21 -9.56
N PRO A 92 -0.34 -8.07 -10.80
CA PRO A 92 0.46 -7.66 -11.94
C PRO A 92 1.09 -6.27 -11.76
N LEU A 93 2.31 -6.06 -12.27
CA LEU A 93 3.02 -4.78 -12.14
C LEU A 93 2.21 -3.62 -12.72
N GLU A 94 1.47 -3.87 -13.81
CA GLU A 94 0.67 -2.89 -14.53
C GLU A 94 -0.44 -2.30 -13.67
N TRP A 95 -0.97 -3.06 -12.70
CA TRP A 95 -1.98 -2.55 -11.76
C TRP A 95 -1.35 -1.56 -10.78
N LEU A 96 -0.15 -1.89 -10.27
CA LEU A 96 0.59 -1.02 -9.35
C LEU A 96 1.03 0.27 -10.06
N GLN A 97 1.46 0.18 -11.32
CA GLN A 97 1.89 1.32 -12.13
C GLN A 97 0.77 2.33 -12.40
N GLN A 98 -0.48 1.89 -12.55
CA GLN A 98 -1.63 2.79 -12.75
C GLN A 98 -1.86 3.76 -11.59
N LEU A 99 -1.42 3.40 -10.39
CA LEU A 99 -1.59 4.18 -9.17
C LEU A 99 -0.25 4.57 -8.54
N ALA A 100 0.84 4.48 -9.30
CA ALA A 100 2.17 4.82 -8.83
C ALA A 100 2.33 6.34 -8.64
N ILE A 101 2.99 6.74 -7.57
CA ILE A 101 3.28 8.16 -7.25
C ILE A 101 4.78 8.44 -7.07
N ASP A 102 5.62 7.52 -7.55
CA ASP A 102 7.08 7.69 -7.53
C ASP A 102 7.52 8.80 -8.49
N VAL A 103 8.72 9.31 -8.26
CA VAL A 103 9.39 10.16 -9.26
C VAL A 103 9.68 9.27 -10.49
N PRO A 104 9.31 9.69 -11.70
CA PRO A 104 9.57 8.90 -12.89
C PRO A 104 11.08 8.68 -13.07
N PRO A 105 11.50 7.49 -13.54
CA PRO A 105 12.91 7.19 -13.75
C PRO A 105 13.51 8.02 -14.90
N ASP A 106 12.66 8.47 -15.83
CA ASP A 106 13.00 9.43 -16.87
C ASP A 106 12.36 10.79 -16.56
N LEU A 107 13.21 11.78 -16.30
CA LEU A 107 12.79 13.14 -15.98
C LEU A 107 12.20 13.87 -17.20
N SER A 108 12.36 13.37 -18.42
CA SER A 108 11.76 13.95 -19.63
C SER A 108 10.24 14.13 -19.46
N SER A 109 9.58 13.15 -18.84
CA SER A 109 8.15 13.18 -18.52
C SER A 109 7.72 14.28 -17.54
N LEU A 110 8.65 14.89 -16.80
CA LEU A 110 8.39 16.04 -15.92
C LEU A 110 8.66 17.38 -16.60
N LEU A 111 9.46 17.37 -17.67
CA LEU A 111 9.89 18.56 -18.40
C LEU A 111 8.94 18.89 -19.55
N ASP A 112 8.26 17.88 -20.09
CA ASP A 112 7.25 18.03 -21.13
C ASP A 112 5.89 17.48 -20.63
N PRO A 113 5.16 18.23 -19.79
CA PRO A 113 3.78 17.87 -19.46
C PRO A 113 2.91 18.13 -20.69
N ASP A 114 2.40 17.06 -21.31
CA ASP A 114 1.38 17.13 -22.37
C ASP A 114 0.15 17.97 -21.94
#